data_AF-A0A354P8T5-F1
#
_entry.id   AF-A0A354P8T5-F1
#
_cell.length_a   1.000
_cell.length_b   1.000
_cell.length_c   1.000
_cell.angle_alpha   90.00
_cell.angle_beta   90.00
_cell.angle_gamma   90.00
#
_symmetry.space_group_name_H-M   'P 1'
#
loop_
_entity.id
_entity.type
_entity.pdbx_description
1 polymer ?
#
loop_
_entity_poly.entity_id
_entity_poly.type
_entity_poly.pdbx_seq_one_letter_code
_entity_poly.pdbx_strand_id
1 'polypeptide(L)' 'MTQTKLMSLTAAVHAATGETYHRATVARWATEGIGGVRLRNWKVGGRRLTTVDEVVAFVRATSDIDAPALPEVSRAS' A
#
# COMPACT_ATOMS: atom_id res chain seq x y z
N MET A 1 -6.00 15.16 6.21
CA MET A 1 -7.16 14.25 6.16
C MET A 1 -6.64 12.83 6.04
N THR A 2 -6.72 12.04 7.10
CA THR A 2 -6.39 10.59 7.07
C THR A 2 -7.59 9.84 6.51
N GLN A 3 -7.45 9.18 5.37
CA GLN A 3 -8.55 8.48 4.71
C GLN A 3 -8.47 6.99 5.00
N THR A 4 -9.16 6.56 6.06
CA THR A 4 -9.20 5.16 6.54
C THR A 4 -10.14 4.26 5.74
N LYS A 5 -10.66 4.74 4.59
CA LYS A 5 -11.58 3.97 3.76
C LYS A 5 -10.84 2.84 3.04
N LEU A 6 -11.29 1.60 3.22
CA LEU A 6 -10.77 0.46 2.45
C LEU A 6 -11.24 0.55 0.99
N MET A 7 -10.29 0.42 0.08
CA MET A 7 -10.50 0.49 -1.36
C MET A 7 -9.70 -0.60 -2.06
N SER A 8 -10.00 -0.88 -3.33
CA SER A 8 -9.15 -1.77 -4.13
C SER A 8 -7.74 -1.20 -4.24
N LEU A 9 -6.73 -2.07 -4.36
CA LEU A 9 -5.34 -1.64 -4.40
C LEU A 9 -5.10 -0.56 -5.47
N THR A 10 -5.61 -0.76 -6.68
CA THR A 10 -5.46 0.21 -7.78
C THR A 10 -6.17 1.53 -7.52
N ALA A 11 -7.36 1.49 -6.91
CA ALA A 11 -8.10 2.71 -6.58
C ALA A 11 -7.39 3.51 -5.48
N ALA A 12 -6.85 2.84 -4.47
CA ALA A 12 -6.07 3.50 -3.41
C ALA A 12 -4.78 4.10 -3.97
N VAL A 13 -4.10 3.42 -4.89
CA VAL A 13 -2.90 3.95 -5.57
C VAL A 13 -3.23 5.19 -6.38
N HIS A 14 -4.28 5.15 -7.20
CA HIS A 14 -4.71 6.31 -7.96
C HIS A 14 -5.11 7.50 -7.08
N ALA A 15 -5.82 7.23 -5.97
CA ALA A 15 -6.19 8.27 -5.01
C ALA A 15 -4.98 8.86 -4.28
N ALA A 16 -3.91 8.08 -4.06
CA ALA A 16 -2.71 8.53 -3.36
C ALA A 16 -1.75 9.31 -4.26
N THR A 17 -1.55 8.88 -5.51
CA THR A 17 -0.51 9.42 -6.40
C THR A 17 -1.05 10.26 -7.54
N GLY A 18 -2.36 10.17 -7.84
CA GLY A 18 -2.96 10.74 -9.05
C GLY A 18 -2.66 9.95 -10.32
N GLU A 19 -1.79 8.93 -10.26
CA GLU A 19 -1.35 8.13 -11.41
C GLU A 19 -2.06 6.78 -11.46
N THR A 20 -2.16 6.21 -12.67
CA THR A 20 -2.71 4.85 -12.85
C THR A 20 -1.60 3.88 -13.16
N TYR A 21 -1.40 2.92 -12.25
CA TYR A 21 -0.44 1.83 -12.44
C TYR A 21 -1.14 0.56 -12.93
N HIS A 22 -0.40 -0.26 -13.68
CA HIS A 22 -0.92 -1.55 -14.13
C HIS A 22 -1.24 -2.45 -12.93
N ARG A 23 -2.37 -3.19 -13.02
CA ARG A 23 -2.88 -4.04 -11.93
C ARG A 23 -1.85 -5.03 -11.38
N ALA A 24 -1.02 -5.58 -12.27
CA ALA A 24 0.00 -6.57 -11.90
C ALA A 24 1.11 -5.94 -11.05
N THR A 25 1.52 -4.70 -11.38
CA THR A 25 2.51 -3.94 -10.60
C THR A 25 2.02 -3.69 -9.19
N VAL A 26 0.78 -3.21 -9.07
CA VAL A 26 0.15 -2.94 -7.77
C VAL A 26 -0.05 -4.23 -6.97
N ALA A 27 -0.46 -5.32 -7.62
CA ALA A 27 -0.57 -6.63 -6.98
C ALA A 27 0.79 -7.10 -6.45
N ARG A 28 1.87 -6.93 -7.24
CA ARG A 28 3.23 -7.27 -6.84
C ARG A 28 3.67 -6.48 -5.61
N TRP A 29 3.39 -5.18 -5.53
CA TRP A 29 3.68 -4.39 -4.33
C TRP A 29 3.00 -4.94 -3.07
N ALA A 30 1.79 -5.49 -3.21
CA ALA A 30 1.03 -6.07 -2.11
C ALA A 30 1.42 -7.54 -1.79
N THR A 31 2.02 -8.29 -2.72
CA THR A 31 2.39 -9.71 -2.54
C THR A 31 3.86 -9.93 -2.27
N GLU A 32 4.72 -9.25 -3.01
CA GLU A 32 6.18 -9.41 -3.01
C GLU A 32 6.87 -8.17 -2.45
N GLY A 33 6.30 -6.98 -2.66
CA GLY A 33 6.93 -5.71 -2.31
C GLY A 33 7.93 -5.23 -3.36
N ILE A 34 8.74 -4.24 -2.97
CA ILE A 34 9.86 -3.68 -3.73
C ILE A 34 10.89 -3.14 -2.74
N GLY A 35 12.18 -3.42 -2.96
CA GLY A 35 13.24 -2.93 -2.07
C GLY A 35 13.09 -3.33 -0.60
N GLY A 36 12.48 -4.49 -0.32
CA GLY A 36 12.19 -4.93 1.06
C GLY A 36 10.95 -4.31 1.71
N VAL A 37 10.33 -3.32 1.07
CA VAL A 37 9.10 -2.67 1.55
C VAL A 37 7.89 -3.28 0.84
N ARG A 38 6.83 -3.56 1.59
CA ARG A 38 5.60 -4.18 1.06
C ARG A 38 4.38 -3.33 1.37
N LEU A 39 3.49 -3.19 0.38
CA LEU A 39 2.24 -2.45 0.55
C LEU A 39 1.31 -3.22 1.49
N ARG A 40 0.93 -2.57 2.60
CA ARG A 40 -0.02 -3.14 3.55
C ARG A 40 -1.39 -3.29 2.91
N ASN A 41 -2.00 -4.44 3.14
CA ASN A 41 -3.31 -4.77 2.58
C ASN A 41 -4.02 -5.81 3.44
N TRP A 42 -5.34 -5.87 3.27
CA TRP A 42 -6.23 -6.81 3.92
C TRP A 42 -6.99 -7.61 2.87
N LYS A 43 -7.18 -8.91 3.12
CA LYS A 43 -8.09 -9.73 2.32
C LYS A 43 -9.49 -9.65 2.92
N VAL A 44 -10.45 -9.14 2.16
CA VAL A 44 -11.88 -9.09 2.51
C VAL A 44 -12.66 -9.73 1.36
N GLY A 45 -13.39 -10.81 1.65
CA GLY A 45 -14.17 -11.53 0.64
C GLY A 45 -13.35 -12.00 -0.58
N GLY A 46 -12.10 -12.42 -0.35
CA GLY A 46 -11.18 -12.86 -1.41
C GLY A 46 -10.49 -11.74 -2.20
N ARG A 47 -10.83 -10.47 -1.95
CA ARG A 47 -10.21 -9.31 -2.60
C ARG A 47 -9.21 -8.64 -1.66
N ARG A 48 -8.08 -8.19 -2.22
CA ARG A 48 -7.10 -7.37 -1.48
C ARG A 48 -7.54 -5.92 -1.52
N LEU A 49 -7.68 -5.33 -0.34
CA LEU A 49 -8.02 -3.94 -0.13
C LEU A 49 -6.90 -3.25 0.66
N THR A 50 -6.76 -1.96 0.48
CA THR A 50 -5.84 -1.11 1.24
C THR A 50 -6.47 0.26 1.45
N THR A 51 -5.78 1.13 2.18
CA THR A 51 -6.17 2.53 2.38
C THR A 51 -5.20 3.43 1.63
N VAL A 52 -5.61 4.69 1.41
CA VAL A 52 -4.74 5.71 0.80
C VAL A 52 -3.51 5.96 1.68
N ASP A 53 -3.69 5.99 3.01
CA ASP A 53 -2.61 6.26 3.96
C ASP A 53 -1.49 5.19 3.87
N GLU A 54 -1.85 3.92 3.73
CA GLU A 54 -0.88 2.82 3.58
C GLU A 54 -0.14 2.88 2.24
N VAL A 55 -0.79 3.35 1.18
CA VAL A 55 -0.12 3.60 -0.10
C VAL A 55 0.86 4.77 0.03
N VAL A 56 0.46 5.87 0.66
CA VAL A 56 1.35 7.02 0.89
C VAL A 56 2.56 6.60 1.69
N ALA A 57 2.37 5.79 2.74
CA ALA A 57 3.49 5.28 3.54
C ALA A 57 4.39 4.35 2.74
N PHE A 58 3.82 3.47 1.90
CA PHE A 58 4.58 2.63 0.98
C PHE A 58 5.40 3.43 -0.03
N VAL A 59 4.80 4.45 -0.66
CA VAL A 59 5.49 5.32 -1.63
C VAL A 59 6.63 6.08 -0.95
N ARG A 60 6.41 6.62 0.24
CA ARG A 60 7.45 7.29 1.03
C ARG A 60 8.60 6.36 1.41
N ALA A 61 8.31 5.12 1.77
CA ALA A 61 9.32 4.14 2.15
C ALA A 61 10.10 3.55 0.94
N THR A 62 9.55 3.66 -0.27
CA THR A 62 10.16 3.12 -1.50
C THR A 62 10.82 4.19 -2.37
N SER A 63 10.50 5.45 -2.13
CA SER A 63 11.19 6.61 -2.70
C SER A 63 12.28 7.00 -1.70
N ASP A 64 13.50 7.33 -2.16
CA ASP A 64 14.65 7.78 -1.33
C ASP A 64 14.41 9.15 -0.64
N ILE A 65 13.18 9.44 -0.24
CA ILE A 65 12.78 10.64 0.52
C ILE A 65 12.68 10.21 1.98
N ASP A 66 13.85 10.07 2.62
CA ASP A 66 14.10 10.09 4.07
C ASP A 66 12.84 9.99 4.97
N ALA A 67 12.23 8.79 5.02
CA ALA A 67 10.97 8.56 5.74
C ALA A 67 11.19 7.58 6.90
N PRO A 68 10.69 7.90 8.11
CA PRO A 68 10.85 7.03 9.29
C PRO A 68 10.15 5.69 9.05
N ALA A 69 10.86 4.61 9.40
CA ALA A 69 10.42 3.23 9.25
C ALA A 69 8.99 3.03 9.77
N LEU A 70 8.15 2.41 8.92
CA LEU A 70 6.81 1.94 9.32
C LEU A 70 6.92 1.14 10.63
N PRO A 71 5.99 1.34 11.60
CA PRO A 71 5.97 0.50 12.80
C PRO A 71 5.79 -0.95 12.36
N GLU A 72 6.74 -1.79 12.78
CA GLU A 72 6.80 -3.21 12.47
C GLU A 72 5.47 -3.86 12.84
N VAL A 73 4.74 -4.34 11.84
CA VAL A 73 3.40 -4.88 12.06
C VAL A 73 3.52 -6.24 12.71
N SER A 74 3.32 -6.26 14.03
CA SER A 74 3.09 -7.45 14.83
C SER A 74 2.00 -8.30 14.18
N ARG A 75 2.37 -9.51 13.73
CA ARG A 75 1.43 -10.52 13.27
C ARG A 75 0.64 -11.01 14.49
N ALA A 76 -0.60 -10.57 14.62
CA ALA A 76 -1.55 -11.20 15.52
C ALA A 76 -2.49 -12.12 14.71
N SER A 77 -2.58 -13.37 15.18
CA SER A 77 -3.39 -14.52 14.72
C SER A 77 -2.69 -15.48 13.75
#